data_AF-A0A1G7WAK7-F1
#
_entry.id   AF-A0A1G7WAK7-F1
#
_cell.length_a   1.000
_cell.length_b   1.000
_cell.length_c   1.000
_cell.angle_alpha   90.00
_cell.angle_beta   90.00
_cell.angle_gamma   90.00
#
_symmetry.space_group_name_H-M   'P 1'
#
loop_
_entity.id
_entity.type
_entity.pdbx_description
1 polymer ?
#
loop_
_entity_poly.entity_id
_entity_poly.type
_entity_poly.pdbx_seq_one_letter_code
_entity_poly.pdbx_strand_id
1 'polypeptide(L)'
;MFKHIAATLISLPVLAYWLILSPVIPDAKSDNVYYTYSDDGKWKIAVYDVSPTTPISLVQYLQEKNYIVLYNENDEYIGQSTPFCYQSLFDYNVAFPGSNLDDLTFLPDECDYNIPAKNPRWWSTTIKFRLSL
;
A
#
# COMPACT_ATOMS: atom_id res chain seq x y z
N MET A 1 -27.02 27.99 -2.16
CA MET A 1 -26.94 27.03 -1.03
C MET A 1 -26.71 25.60 -1.51
N PHE A 2 -27.59 25.02 -2.34
CA PHE A 2 -27.46 23.63 -2.84
C PHE A 2 -26.14 23.31 -3.58
N LYS A 3 -25.67 24.23 -4.44
CA LYS A 3 -24.40 24.07 -5.17
C LYS A 3 -23.18 23.96 -4.25
N HIS A 4 -23.18 24.71 -3.14
CA HIS A 4 -22.08 24.66 -2.16
C HIS A 4 -22.13 23.38 -1.34
N ILE A 5 -23.32 22.91 -0.96
CA ILE A 5 -23.48 21.63 -0.24
C ILE A 5 -23.03 20.45 -1.11
N ALA A 6 -23.43 20.43 -2.39
CA ALA A 6 -23.00 19.39 -3.33
C ALA A 6 -21.48 19.42 -3.57
N ALA A 7 -20.89 20.61 -3.75
CA ALA A 7 -19.45 20.75 -3.90
C ALA A 7 -18.69 20.25 -2.66
N THR A 8 -19.17 20.57 -1.45
CA THR A 8 -18.58 20.07 -0.21
C THR A 8 -18.69 18.54 -0.09
N LEU A 9 -19.85 17.97 -0.41
CA LEU A 9 -20.06 16.51 -0.35
C LEU A 9 -19.17 15.71 -1.31
N ILE A 10 -18.83 16.28 -2.48
CA ILE A 10 -17.94 15.65 -3.45
C ILE A 10 -16.47 15.91 -3.11
N SER A 11 -16.13 17.12 -2.64
CA SER A 11 -14.75 17.48 -2.32
C SER A 11 -14.21 16.77 -1.09
N LEU A 12 -15.04 16.48 -0.08
CA LEU A 12 -14.57 15.83 1.15
C LEU A 12 -14.00 14.42 0.90
N PRO A 13 -14.69 13.51 0.18
CA PRO A 13 -14.14 12.20 -0.15
C PRO A 13 -12.93 12.28 -1.07
N VAL A 14 -12.92 13.20 -2.04
CA VAL A 14 -11.76 13.41 -2.92
C VAL A 14 -10.55 13.89 -2.13
N LEU A 15 -10.75 14.81 -1.19
CA LEU A 15 -9.69 15.29 -0.31
C LEU A 15 -9.20 14.19 0.63
N ALA A 16 -10.10 13.39 1.21
CA ALA A 16 -9.73 12.24 2.04
C ALA A 16 -8.94 11.19 1.25
N TYR A 17 -9.40 10.87 0.03
CA TYR A 17 -8.67 10.01 -0.91
C TYR A 17 -7.27 10.57 -1.19
N TRP A 18 -7.18 11.86 -1.50
CA TRP A 18 -5.91 12.52 -1.80
C TRP A 18 -4.98 12.52 -0.58
N LEU A 19 -5.48 12.82 0.62
CA LEU A 19 -4.67 12.84 1.84
C LEU A 19 -4.14 11.46 2.23
N ILE A 20 -4.94 10.40 2.06
CA ILE A 20 -4.62 9.08 2.60
C ILE A 20 -3.96 8.18 1.54
N LEU A 21 -4.51 8.15 0.32
CA LEU A 21 -4.12 7.15 -0.68
C LEU A 21 -3.13 7.70 -1.71
N SER A 22 -3.16 9.00 -2.03
CA SER A 22 -2.22 9.55 -3.03
C SER A 22 -0.73 9.30 -2.74
N PRO A 23 -0.26 9.28 -1.47
CA PRO A 23 1.15 9.04 -1.18
C PRO A 23 1.60 7.60 -1.38
N VAL A 24 0.66 6.64 -1.42
CA VAL A 24 0.94 5.21 -1.31
C VAL A 24 0.38 4.43 -2.49
N ILE A 25 0.21 5.08 -3.64
CA ILE A 25 -0.14 4.35 -4.86
C ILE A 25 1.16 3.90 -5.53
N PRO A 26 1.31 2.58 -5.79
CA PRO A 26 2.50 2.05 -6.44
C PRO A 26 2.73 2.70 -7.79
N ASP A 27 3.96 3.17 -8.01
CA ASP A 27 4.43 3.59 -9.33
C ASP A 27 5.59 2.68 -9.75
N ALA A 28 5.31 1.80 -10.71
CA ALA A 28 6.30 0.86 -11.24
C ALA A 28 7.47 1.56 -11.97
N LYS A 29 7.38 2.87 -12.22
CA LYS A 29 8.47 3.69 -12.80
C LYS A 29 9.40 4.30 -11.75
N SER A 30 9.14 4.09 -10.47
CA SER A 30 10.04 4.56 -9.42
C SER A 30 11.33 3.74 -9.41
N ASP A 31 12.48 4.41 -9.40
CA ASP A 31 13.80 3.76 -9.48
C ASP A 31 14.20 3.01 -8.19
N ASN A 32 13.47 3.20 -7.08
CA ASN A 32 13.82 2.70 -5.74
C ASN A 32 12.93 1.55 -5.25
N VAL A 33 12.55 0.61 -6.13
CA VAL A 33 11.71 -0.53 -5.71
C VAL A 33 12.57 -1.75 -5.38
N TYR A 34 12.51 -2.20 -4.13
CA TYR A 34 13.10 -3.46 -3.71
C TYR A 34 12.08 -4.60 -3.84
N TYR A 35 12.49 -5.72 -4.43
CA TYR A 35 11.63 -6.89 -4.63
C TYR A 35 12.13 -8.12 -3.87
N THR A 36 11.20 -8.84 -3.23
CA THR A 36 11.43 -10.17 -2.64
C THR A 36 10.37 -11.12 -3.18
N TYR A 37 10.75 -12.38 -3.42
CA TYR A 37 9.86 -13.41 -3.96
C TYR A 37 9.66 -14.53 -2.94
N SER A 38 8.50 -15.17 -2.96
CA SER A 38 8.30 -16.42 -2.22
C SER A 38 9.11 -17.55 -2.85
N ASP A 39 9.52 -18.53 -2.05
CA ASP A 39 10.28 -19.70 -2.53
C ASP A 39 9.52 -20.49 -3.61
N ASP A 40 8.19 -20.48 -3.58
CA ASP A 40 7.33 -21.13 -4.56
C ASP A 40 7.02 -20.27 -5.80
N GLY A 41 7.53 -19.04 -5.86
CA GLY A 41 7.35 -18.10 -6.96
C GLY A 41 5.95 -17.51 -7.11
N LYS A 42 5.00 -17.87 -6.24
CA LYS A 42 3.60 -17.42 -6.35
C LYS A 42 3.38 -15.97 -5.94
N TRP A 43 4.29 -15.44 -5.13
CA TRP A 43 4.15 -14.13 -4.53
C TRP A 43 5.38 -13.29 -4.76
N LYS A 44 5.14 -12.02 -5.02
CA LYS A 44 6.16 -10.98 -5.11
C LYS A 44 5.81 -9.86 -4.15
N ILE A 45 6.74 -9.52 -3.28
CA ILE A 45 6.70 -8.33 -2.45
C ILE A 45 7.48 -7.24 -3.16
N ALA A 46 6.95 -6.02 -3.13
CA ALA A 46 7.68 -4.82 -3.49
C ALA A 46 7.61 -3.80 -2.36
N VAL A 47 8.74 -3.13 -2.11
CA VAL A 47 8.84 -2.02 -1.17
C VAL A 47 8.93 -0.74 -1.97
N TYR A 48 8.01 0.20 -1.70
CA TYR A 48 7.94 1.50 -2.36
C TYR A 48 8.16 2.63 -1.37
N ASP A 49 8.87 3.66 -1.82
CA ASP A 49 8.95 4.94 -1.11
C ASP A 49 7.59 5.64 -1.12
N VAL A 50 7.25 6.28 0.00
CA VAL A 50 6.05 7.13 0.10
C VAL A 50 6.20 8.36 -0.78
N SER A 51 5.25 8.60 -1.68
CA SER A 51 5.30 9.75 -2.59
C SER A 51 4.99 11.08 -1.89
N PRO A 52 5.71 12.18 -2.21
CA PRO A 52 5.54 13.49 -1.58
C PRO A 52 4.35 14.27 -2.17
N THR A 53 3.18 13.64 -2.28
CA THR A 53 1.96 14.23 -2.85
C THR A 53 1.20 15.12 -1.87
N THR A 54 1.51 15.06 -0.57
CA THR A 54 0.89 15.86 0.50
C THR A 54 1.97 16.44 1.43
N PRO A 55 1.70 17.49 2.22
CA PRO A 55 2.69 18.05 3.14
C PRO A 55 3.20 17.03 4.17
N ILE A 56 2.32 16.15 4.67
CA ILE A 56 2.71 15.10 5.62
C ILE A 56 3.56 14.04 4.90
N SER A 57 3.15 13.62 3.71
CA SER A 57 3.90 12.61 2.96
C SER A 57 5.23 13.11 2.42
N LEU A 58 5.41 14.43 2.24
CA LEU A 58 6.72 15.02 1.98
C LEU A 58 7.68 14.80 3.16
N VAL A 59 7.21 14.99 4.40
CA VAL A 59 8.04 14.69 5.59
C VAL A 59 8.36 13.21 5.67
N GLN A 60 7.39 12.34 5.36
CA GLN A 60 7.60 10.88 5.33
C GLN A 60 8.61 10.47 4.25
N TYR A 61 8.52 11.05 3.04
CA TYR A 61 9.47 10.84 1.96
C TYR A 61 10.90 11.23 2.37
N LEU A 62 11.08 12.41 2.99
CA LEU A 62 12.37 12.86 3.50
C LEU A 62 12.92 12.00 4.65
N GLN A 63 12.06 11.23 5.32
CA GLN A 63 12.42 10.27 6.35
C GLN A 63 12.60 8.85 5.81
N GLU A 64 12.61 8.68 4.48
CA GLU A 64 12.79 7.38 3.79
C GLU A 64 11.75 6.35 4.29
N LYS A 65 10.51 6.81 4.46
CA LYS A 65 9.39 5.97 4.86
C LYS A 65 8.85 5.21 3.67
N ASN A 66 8.60 3.92 3.89
CA ASN A 66 8.22 2.98 2.83
C ASN A 66 6.91 2.27 3.18
N TYR A 67 6.28 1.71 2.16
CA TYR A 67 5.13 0.81 2.28
C TYR A 67 5.34 -0.44 1.42
N ILE A 68 4.62 -1.51 1.77
CA ILE A 68 4.83 -2.83 1.20
C ILE A 68 3.63 -3.23 0.37
N VAL A 69 3.89 -3.78 -0.81
CA VAL A 69 2.86 -4.22 -1.74
C VAL A 69 3.08 -5.69 -2.05
N LEU A 70 1.98 -6.44 -2.03
CA LEU A 70 1.93 -7.84 -2.43
C LEU A 70 1.37 -7.94 -3.85
N TYR A 71 2.07 -8.69 -4.69
CA TYR A 71 1.68 -9.09 -6.03
C TYR A 71 1.63 -10.61 -6.14
N ASN A 72 0.81 -11.12 -7.06
CA ASN A 72 0.85 -12.53 -7.44
C ASN A 72 1.92 -12.81 -8.52
N GLU A 73 2.02 -14.07 -8.95
CA GLU A 73 2.92 -14.56 -10.01
C GLU A 73 2.77 -13.85 -11.36
N ASN A 74 1.63 -13.20 -11.62
CA ASN A 74 1.34 -12.47 -12.86
C ASN A 74 1.59 -10.97 -12.73
N ASP A 75 2.31 -10.54 -11.68
CA ASP A 75 2.53 -9.13 -11.33
C ASP A 75 1.25 -8.33 -11.05
N GLU A 76 0.14 -9.01 -10.75
CA GLU A 76 -1.11 -8.33 -10.41
C GLU A 76 -1.11 -7.88 -8.97
N TYR A 77 -1.54 -6.63 -8.74
CA TYR A 77 -1.68 -6.07 -7.40
C TYR A 77 -2.73 -6.85 -6.58
N ILE A 78 -2.33 -7.30 -5.40
CA ILE A 78 -3.19 -8.03 -4.44
C ILE A 78 -3.59 -7.12 -3.29
N GLY A 79 -2.61 -6.41 -2.72
CA GLY A 79 -2.85 -5.46 -1.66
C GLY A 79 -1.57 -4.83 -1.14
N GLN A 80 -1.71 -3.94 -0.17
CA GLN A 80 -0.58 -3.30 0.49
C GLN A 80 -0.80 -3.14 1.98
N SER A 81 0.30 -2.91 2.69
CA SER A 81 0.29 -2.52 4.09
C SER A 81 -0.56 -1.27 4.34
N THR A 82 -1.00 -1.09 5.58
CA THR A 82 -1.79 0.08 5.97
C THR A 82 -1.15 1.41 5.53
N PRO A 83 -1.92 2.39 5.02
CA PRO A 83 -1.42 3.72 4.68
C PRO A 83 -1.22 4.60 5.93
N PHE A 84 -1.41 4.06 7.13
CA PHE A 84 -1.36 4.81 8.38
C PHE A 84 -0.09 4.53 9.19
N CYS A 85 0.63 3.46 8.88
CA CYS A 85 1.88 3.09 9.52
C CYS A 85 2.98 2.98 8.48
N TYR A 86 4.16 3.47 8.87
CA TYR A 86 5.33 3.49 8.00
C TYR A 86 6.56 3.11 8.81
N GLN A 87 7.17 1.98 8.46
CA GLN A 87 8.36 1.46 9.12
C GLN A 87 9.53 1.48 8.14
N SER A 88 10.72 1.66 8.71
CA SER A 88 11.97 1.45 7.96
C SER A 88 12.22 -0.07 7.93
N LEU A 89 12.32 -0.63 6.72
CA LEU A 89 12.19 -2.06 6.47
C LEU A 89 13.54 -2.80 6.43
N PHE A 90 14.45 -2.48 7.35
CA PHE A 90 15.80 -3.06 7.32
C PHE A 90 15.92 -4.46 7.96
N ASP A 91 14.95 -4.97 8.73
CA ASP A 91 15.11 -6.24 9.48
C ASP A 91 13.79 -7.02 9.76
N TYR A 92 12.90 -7.17 8.77
CA TYR A 92 11.63 -7.89 8.97
C TYR A 92 11.68 -9.33 8.44
N ASN A 93 11.13 -10.28 9.22
CA ASN A 93 10.84 -11.62 8.73
C ASN A 93 9.43 -11.64 8.12
N VAL A 94 9.29 -12.21 6.93
CA VAL A 94 8.01 -12.33 6.24
C VAL A 94 7.57 -13.78 6.17
N ALA A 95 6.29 -14.03 6.46
CA ALA A 95 5.64 -15.28 6.07
C ALA A 95 4.67 -15.02 4.92
N PHE A 96 4.91 -15.69 3.79
CA PHE A 96 4.08 -15.58 2.59
C PHE A 96 2.77 -16.35 2.74
N PRO A 97 1.69 -15.91 2.07
CA PRO A 97 0.43 -16.65 2.04
C PRO A 97 0.63 -18.05 1.43
N GLY A 98 -0.08 -19.04 1.96
CA GLY A 98 0.01 -20.43 1.55
C GLY A 98 -1.23 -21.23 1.93
N SER A 99 -1.11 -22.56 1.99
CA SER A 99 -2.27 -23.42 2.29
C SER A 99 -2.88 -23.19 3.68
N ASN A 100 -2.05 -22.74 4.63
CA ASN A 100 -2.41 -22.58 6.04
C ASN A 100 -2.38 -21.12 6.51
N LEU A 101 -2.07 -20.17 5.60
CA LEU A 101 -1.93 -18.75 5.93
C LEU A 101 -2.54 -17.92 4.80
N ASP A 102 -3.55 -17.13 5.12
CA ASP A 102 -4.31 -16.36 4.13
C ASP A 102 -3.72 -14.96 3.86
N ASP A 103 -2.76 -14.53 4.69
CA ASP A 103 -2.21 -13.19 4.72
C ASP A 103 -0.69 -13.21 4.58
N LEU A 104 -0.12 -12.17 3.99
CA LEU A 104 1.29 -11.86 4.15
C LEU A 104 1.50 -11.28 5.54
N THR A 105 2.33 -11.90 6.37
CA THR A 105 2.54 -11.44 7.75
C THR A 105 3.97 -11.01 8.03
N PHE A 106 4.11 -10.06 8.95
CA PHE A 106 5.38 -9.42 9.31
C PHE A 106 5.70 -9.69 10.78
N LEU A 107 6.97 -10.00 11.07
CA LEU A 107 7.46 -10.19 12.44
C LEU A 107 8.63 -9.24 12.71
N PRO A 108 8.60 -8.46 13.82
CA PRO A 108 7.51 -8.36 14.81
C PRO A 108 6.26 -7.61 14.28
N ASP A 109 5.09 -7.94 14.84
CA ASP A 109 3.82 -7.27 14.54
C ASP A 109 3.73 -5.93 15.29
N GLU A 110 4.37 -4.90 14.74
CA GLU A 110 4.41 -3.56 15.33
C GLU A 110 3.27 -2.64 14.86
N CYS A 111 2.62 -2.97 13.73
CA CYS A 111 1.40 -2.33 13.22
C CYS A 111 0.68 -3.26 12.22
N ASP A 112 -0.52 -2.89 11.74
CA ASP A 112 -1.35 -3.59 10.73
C ASP A 112 -0.68 -3.61 9.33
N TYR A 113 0.53 -4.15 9.24
CA TYR A 113 1.29 -4.40 8.03
C TYR A 113 0.82 -5.65 7.30
N ASN A 114 0.10 -6.55 7.97
CA ASN A 114 -0.40 -7.78 7.38
C ASN A 114 -1.25 -7.48 6.13
N ILE A 115 -0.98 -8.18 5.04
CA ILE A 115 -1.65 -7.98 3.75
C ILE A 115 -2.51 -9.20 3.45
N PRO A 116 -3.84 -9.12 3.58
CA PRO A 116 -4.70 -10.26 3.26
C PRO A 116 -4.70 -10.56 1.76
N ALA A 117 -4.41 -11.82 1.40
CA ALA A 117 -4.37 -12.23 0.00
C ALA A 117 -5.76 -12.56 -0.57
N LYS A 118 -6.69 -13.03 0.29
CA LYS A 118 -8.05 -13.42 -0.12
C LYS A 118 -9.10 -12.31 0.03
N ASN A 119 -9.01 -11.53 1.11
CA ASN A 119 -9.99 -10.48 1.44
C ASN A 119 -9.30 -9.12 1.59
N PRO A 120 -8.98 -8.43 0.47
CA PRO A 120 -8.22 -7.19 0.51
C PRO A 120 -8.91 -6.12 1.36
N ARG A 121 -8.09 -5.37 2.09
CA ARG A 121 -8.54 -4.20 2.86
C ARG A 121 -9.09 -3.11 1.92
N TRP A 122 -9.96 -2.23 2.43
CA TRP A 122 -10.66 -1.24 1.61
C TRP A 122 -9.72 -0.31 0.82
N TRP A 123 -8.56 0.05 1.39
CA TRP A 123 -7.56 0.86 0.69
C TRP A 123 -6.95 0.10 -0.49
N SER A 124 -6.60 -1.18 -0.29
CA SER A 124 -6.08 -2.06 -1.34
C SER A 124 -7.08 -2.20 -2.49
N THR A 125 -8.37 -2.41 -2.18
CA THR A 125 -9.43 -2.47 -3.21
C THR A 125 -9.53 -1.16 -4.00
N THR A 126 -9.44 -0.01 -3.31
CA THR A 126 -9.52 1.30 -3.95
C THR A 126 -8.30 1.58 -4.84
N ILE A 127 -7.10 1.22 -4.38
CA ILE A 127 -5.85 1.38 -5.13
C ILE A 127 -5.84 0.43 -6.34
N LYS A 128 -6.24 -0.83 -6.18
CA LYS A 128 -6.37 -1.79 -7.28
C LYS A 128 -7.27 -1.25 -8.39
N PHE A 129 -8.41 -0.66 -8.01
CA PHE A 129 -9.29 0.00 -8.98
C PHE A 129 -8.57 1.13 -9.72
N ARG A 130 -7.85 2.01 -8.99
CA ARG A 130 -7.08 3.11 -9.59
C ARG A 130 -5.98 2.63 -10.55
N LEU A 131 -5.30 1.52 -10.23
CA LEU A 131 -4.24 0.94 -11.07
C LEU A 131 -4.79 0.24 -12.32
N SER A 132 -6.08 -0.06 -12.35
CA SER A 132 -6.74 -0.70 -13.51
C SER A 132 -7.31 0.30 -14.52
N LEU A 133 -7.22 1.60 -14.24
CA LEU A 133 -7.66 2.70 -15.11
C LEU A 133 -6.55 3.13 -16.06
#